data_AF-A0A2E1B2M7-F1
#
_entry.id   AF-A0A2E1B2M7-F1
#
_cell.length_a   1.000
_cell.length_b   1.000
_cell.length_c   1.000
_cell.angle_alpha   90.00
_cell.angle_beta   90.00
_cell.angle_gamma   90.00
#
_symmetry.space_group_name_H-M   'P 1'
#
loop_
_entity.id
_entity.type
_entity.pdbx_description
1 polymer ?
#
loop_
_entity_poly.entity_id
_entity_poly.type
_entity_poly.pdbx_seq_one_letter_code
_entity_poly.pdbx_strand_id
1 'polypeptide(L)'
;MDVQERYTDLFDRGRALSLLLFEHVHGESRDRGQAMVDLMAMYEADGLEIDAKELPDYLPLFLEFLSTRPRAEAEDLLGQTAHITEAIGERLKKRESVYASAFAALSLLSLAEADQKLLKELMAAPEDDPDDLKALDSIWEEETVTFGGNAGEGACGPDRLRTRMRAAERQPGDGAGSIPN
;
A
#
# COMPACT_ATOMS: atom_id res chain seq x y z
N MET A 1 20.57 -17.38 9.41
CA MET A 1 19.14 -17.15 9.07
C MET A 1 18.53 -16.10 9.98
N ASP A 2 19.02 -15.99 11.21
CA ASP A 2 18.45 -15.18 12.30
C ASP A 2 18.43 -13.66 12.08
N VAL A 3 19.27 -13.12 11.17
CA VAL A 3 19.28 -11.67 10.87
C VAL A 3 18.17 -11.28 9.89
N GLN A 4 17.90 -12.13 8.90
CA GLN A 4 16.83 -11.89 7.93
C GLN A 4 15.47 -12.02 8.60
N GLU A 5 15.28 -13.05 9.42
CA GLU A 5 14.07 -13.23 10.23
C GLU A 5 13.81 -12.02 11.12
N ARG A 6 14.83 -11.54 11.85
CA ARG A 6 14.71 -10.34 12.68
C ARG A 6 14.38 -9.07 11.90
N TYR A 7 14.88 -8.94 10.68
CA TYR A 7 14.56 -7.80 9.82
C TYR A 7 13.09 -7.84 9.41
N THR A 8 12.65 -8.98 8.85
CA THR A 8 11.27 -9.19 8.43
C THR A 8 10.29 -9.07 9.59
N ASP A 9 10.62 -9.63 10.76
CA ASP A 9 9.81 -9.49 11.96
C ASP A 9 9.62 -8.04 12.40
N LEU A 10 10.66 -7.21 12.20
CA LEU A 10 10.66 -5.83 12.65
C LEU A 10 9.93 -4.90 11.67
N PHE A 11 10.15 -5.07 10.37
CA PHE A 11 9.71 -4.12 9.34
C PHE A 11 8.50 -4.59 8.53
N ASP A 12 8.26 -5.90 8.42
CA ASP A 12 7.26 -6.44 7.48
C ASP A 12 5.99 -6.96 8.18
N ARG A 13 6.00 -7.12 9.52
CA ARG A 13 4.87 -7.70 10.26
C ARG A 13 3.79 -6.71 10.67
N GLY A 14 4.05 -5.41 10.67
CA GLY A 14 3.08 -4.43 11.14
C GLY A 14 3.36 -3.01 10.66
N ARG A 15 2.32 -2.17 10.69
CA ARG A 15 2.35 -0.82 10.12
C ARG A 15 3.27 0.13 10.87
N ALA A 16 3.40 -0.05 12.18
CA ALA A 16 4.11 0.88 13.06
C ALA A 16 5.58 1.10 12.66
N LEU A 17 6.22 0.09 12.08
CA LEU A 17 7.61 0.14 11.63
C LEU A 17 7.76 -0.09 10.12
N SER A 18 6.66 -0.26 9.37
CA SER A 18 6.70 -0.49 7.93
C SER A 18 7.60 0.51 7.22
N LEU A 19 8.38 0.02 6.26
CA LEU A 19 9.24 0.85 5.42
C LEU A 19 8.52 1.40 4.19
N LEU A 20 7.21 1.17 4.06
CA LEU A 20 6.37 1.78 3.03
C LEU A 20 5.91 3.15 3.49
N LEU A 21 6.49 4.21 2.91
CA LEU A 21 6.28 5.58 3.34
C LEU A 21 4.79 5.99 3.35
N PHE A 22 4.04 5.62 2.31
CA PHE A 22 2.66 6.06 2.19
C PHE A 22 1.69 5.32 3.10
N GLU A 23 2.10 4.18 3.67
CA GLU A 23 1.28 3.48 4.67
C GLU A 23 1.06 4.34 5.92
N HIS A 24 2.07 5.13 6.31
CA HIS A 24 1.99 6.02 7.48
C HIS A 24 1.11 7.24 7.26
N VAL A 25 0.96 7.69 6.01
CA VAL A 25 0.24 8.93 5.67
C VAL A 25 -1.19 8.64 5.21
N HIS A 26 -1.35 7.62 4.35
CA HIS A 26 -2.57 7.39 3.61
C HIS A 26 -3.29 6.09 3.98
N GLY A 27 -2.63 5.17 4.71
CA GLY A 27 -3.19 3.84 5.00
C GLY A 27 -3.67 3.12 3.72
N GLU A 28 -4.93 2.68 3.71
CA GLU A 28 -5.57 2.05 2.54
C GLU A 28 -6.39 3.03 1.67
N SER A 29 -6.24 4.34 1.90
CA SER A 29 -7.03 5.33 1.17
C SER A 29 -6.70 5.35 -0.32
N ARG A 30 -7.66 5.80 -1.13
CA ARG A 30 -7.48 6.01 -2.57
C ARG A 30 -6.37 7.00 -2.89
N ASP A 31 -6.09 7.92 -1.97
CA ASP A 31 -5.03 8.93 -2.10
C ASP A 31 -3.65 8.27 -2.15
N ARG A 32 -3.46 7.10 -1.52
CA ARG A 32 -2.23 6.30 -1.63
C ARG A 32 -1.93 5.91 -3.07
N GLY A 33 -2.95 5.49 -3.82
CA GLY A 33 -2.80 5.08 -5.22
C GLY A 33 -2.33 6.23 -6.10
N GLN A 34 -2.86 7.44 -5.89
CA GLN A 34 -2.42 8.61 -6.64
C GLN A 34 -0.99 9.01 -6.27
N ALA A 35 -0.65 8.99 -4.97
CA ALA A 35 0.71 9.27 -4.50
C ALA A 35 1.75 8.29 -5.09
N MET A 36 1.40 7.00 -5.22
CA MET A 36 2.25 6.01 -5.90
C MET A 36 2.46 6.35 -7.38
N VAL A 37 1.40 6.75 -8.10
CA VAL A 37 1.52 7.16 -9.51
C VAL A 37 2.41 8.39 -9.67
N ASP A 38 2.25 9.38 -8.80
CA ASP A 38 3.04 10.61 -8.84
C ASP A 38 4.53 10.33 -8.53
N LEU A 39 4.81 9.44 -7.57
CA LEU A 39 6.17 9.01 -7.23
C LEU A 39 6.83 8.22 -8.36
N MET A 40 6.11 7.30 -9.01
CA MET A 40 6.60 6.59 -10.19
C MET A 40 6.93 7.55 -11.34
N ALA A 41 6.04 8.53 -11.60
CA ALA A 41 6.29 9.52 -12.63
C ALA A 41 7.53 10.38 -12.35
N MET A 42 7.81 10.68 -11.07
CA MET A 42 9.04 11.36 -10.67
C MET A 42 10.27 10.49 -10.99
N TYR A 43 10.27 9.21 -10.60
CA TYR A 43 11.38 8.30 -10.90
C TYR A 43 11.63 8.17 -12.41
N GLU A 44 10.57 8.00 -13.20
CA GLU A 44 10.66 7.87 -14.67
C GLU A 44 11.21 9.14 -15.33
N ALA A 45 10.76 10.32 -14.88
CA ALA A 45 11.27 11.60 -15.40
C ALA A 45 12.78 11.78 -15.17
N ASP A 46 13.29 11.12 -14.15
CA ASP A 46 14.66 11.16 -13.69
C ASP A 46 15.52 9.95 -14.12
N GLY A 47 14.94 9.10 -14.98
CA GLY A 47 15.60 7.97 -15.62
C GLY A 47 15.80 6.74 -14.74
N LEU A 48 15.05 6.63 -13.63
CA LEU A 48 15.03 5.44 -12.78
C LEU A 48 13.86 4.53 -13.19
N GLU A 49 14.19 3.32 -13.63
CA GLU A 49 13.22 2.23 -13.85
C GLU A 49 13.25 1.28 -12.64
N ILE A 50 12.10 1.08 -12.00
CA ILE A 50 11.96 0.21 -10.82
C ILE A 50 11.49 -1.20 -11.22
N ASP A 51 11.96 -2.24 -10.51
CA ASP A 51 11.49 -3.61 -10.76
C ASP A 51 9.99 -3.72 -10.41
N ALA A 52 9.22 -4.44 -11.21
CA ALA A 52 7.78 -4.62 -11.00
C ALA A 52 7.42 -5.31 -9.65
N LYS A 53 8.40 -5.88 -8.94
CA LYS A 53 8.24 -6.50 -7.61
C LYS A 53 8.44 -5.51 -6.46
N GLU A 54 8.96 -4.32 -6.72
CA GLU A 54 9.21 -3.31 -5.69
C GLU A 54 8.13 -2.23 -5.74
N LEU A 55 7.71 -1.78 -4.55
CA LEU A 55 6.78 -0.66 -4.44
C LEU A 55 7.57 0.65 -4.49
N PRO A 56 7.06 1.70 -5.18
CA PRO A 56 7.79 2.95 -5.37
C PRO A 56 8.06 3.68 -4.06
N ASP A 57 7.21 3.49 -3.05
CA ASP A 57 7.28 4.14 -1.73
C ASP A 57 8.08 3.35 -0.69
N TYR A 58 8.75 2.26 -1.10
CA TYR A 58 9.67 1.54 -0.22
C TYR A 58 10.89 2.40 0.12
N LEU A 59 11.10 2.71 1.40
CA LEU A 59 12.10 3.66 1.86
C LEU A 59 13.52 3.36 1.32
N PRO A 60 14.03 2.11 1.31
CA PRO A 60 15.33 1.82 0.70
C PRO A 60 15.42 2.16 -0.79
N LEU A 61 14.37 1.88 -1.57
CA LEU A 61 14.31 2.25 -2.99
C LEU A 61 14.30 3.78 -3.17
N PHE A 62 13.52 4.48 -2.34
CA PHE A 62 13.50 5.94 -2.32
C PHE A 62 14.88 6.51 -1.98
N LEU A 63 15.57 5.96 -0.98
CA LEU A 63 16.94 6.39 -0.62
C LEU A 63 17.96 6.07 -1.72
N GLU A 64 17.81 4.96 -2.45
CA GLU A 64 18.61 4.66 -3.63
C GLU A 64 18.41 5.72 -4.71
N PHE A 65 17.16 6.08 -5.00
CA PHE A 65 16.84 7.18 -5.90
C PHE A 65 17.49 8.50 -5.46
N LEU A 66 17.32 8.89 -4.18
CA LEU A 66 17.92 10.11 -3.62
C LEU A 66 19.44 10.14 -3.74
N SER A 67 20.11 8.99 -3.66
CA SER A 67 21.57 8.89 -3.81
C SER A 67 22.08 9.30 -5.20
N THR A 68 21.19 9.29 -6.21
CA THR A 68 21.50 9.70 -7.59
C THR A 68 21.19 11.17 -7.87
N ARG A 69 20.51 11.86 -6.94
CA ARG A 69 20.06 13.24 -7.13
C ARG A 69 21.12 14.26 -6.69
N PRO A 70 21.05 15.51 -7.18
CA PRO A 70 21.80 16.62 -6.60
C PRO A 70 21.52 16.72 -5.10
N ARG A 71 22.57 16.96 -4.31
CA ARG A 71 22.49 16.96 -2.85
C ARG A 71 21.34 17.80 -2.27
N ALA A 72 21.14 19.01 -2.77
CA ALA A 72 20.09 19.90 -2.27
C ALA A 72 18.67 19.36 -2.51
N GLU A 73 18.46 18.70 -3.65
CA GLU A 73 17.20 18.06 -3.98
C GLU A 73 16.97 16.81 -3.12
N ALA A 74 18.02 16.01 -2.91
CA ALA A 74 17.97 14.85 -2.04
C ALA A 74 17.63 15.22 -0.58
N GLU A 75 18.24 16.31 -0.08
CA GLU A 75 17.97 16.86 1.25
C GLU A 75 16.51 17.34 1.36
N ASP A 76 15.99 18.06 0.36
CA ASP A 76 14.59 18.53 0.33
C ASP A 76 13.59 17.36 0.33
N LEU A 77 13.76 16.41 -0.58
CA LEU A 77 12.90 15.22 -0.69
C LEU A 77 12.95 14.36 0.58
N LEU A 78 14.14 14.15 1.17
CA LEU A 78 14.25 13.45 2.45
C LEU A 78 13.54 14.24 3.57
N GLY A 79 13.68 15.56 3.59
CA GLY A 79 13.02 16.47 4.51
C GLY A 79 11.48 16.37 4.47
N GLN A 80 10.89 16.23 3.28
CA GLN A 80 9.44 16.03 3.14
C GLN A 80 8.94 14.76 3.85
N THR A 81 9.80 13.74 3.99
CA THR A 81 9.50 12.47 4.68
C THR A 81 9.99 12.42 6.13
N ALA A 82 10.55 13.53 6.66
CA ALA A 82 11.21 13.55 7.97
C ALA A 82 10.29 13.12 9.12
N HIS A 83 9.03 13.53 9.11
CA HIS A 83 8.05 13.14 10.14
C HIS A 83 7.80 11.62 10.19
N ILE A 84 7.86 10.93 9.04
CA ILE A 84 7.70 9.48 8.95
C ILE A 84 8.94 8.78 9.49
N THR A 85 10.11 9.17 8.98
CA THR A 85 11.40 8.56 9.37
C THR A 85 11.71 8.81 10.85
N GLU A 86 11.33 9.97 11.39
CA GLU A 86 11.47 10.27 12.82
C GLU A 86 10.52 9.43 13.68
N ALA A 87 9.26 9.25 13.27
CA ALA A 87 8.31 8.37 13.97
C ALA A 87 8.83 6.92 14.04
N ILE A 88 9.31 6.38 12.91
CA ILE A 88 9.93 5.05 12.86
C ILE A 88 11.17 5.01 13.77
N GLY A 89 12.03 6.04 13.69
CA GLY A 89 13.21 6.17 14.53
C GLY A 89 12.91 6.18 16.03
N GLU A 90 11.87 6.90 16.48
CA GLU A 90 11.44 6.91 17.88
C GLU A 90 10.95 5.54 18.34
N ARG A 91 10.15 4.85 17.53
CA ARG A 91 9.67 3.48 17.83
C ARG A 91 10.81 2.48 17.90
N LEU A 92 11.80 2.59 17.01
CA LEU A 92 13.02 1.76 17.02
C LEU A 92 13.88 2.04 18.26
N LYS A 93 14.00 3.31 18.69
CA LYS A 93 14.70 3.69 19.92
C LYS A 93 14.03 3.09 21.15
N LYS A 94 12.70 3.16 21.26
CA LYS A 94 11.93 2.54 22.35
C LYS A 94 12.14 1.02 22.44
N ARG A 95 12.41 0.37 21.31
CA ARG A 95 12.69 -1.07 21.18
C ARG A 95 14.18 -1.42 21.31
N GLU A 96 15.04 -0.44 21.58
CA GLU A 96 16.51 -0.63 21.63
C GLU A 96 17.08 -1.29 20.36
N SER A 97 16.44 -1.03 19.21
CA SER A 97 16.82 -1.66 17.94
C SER A 97 18.10 -1.03 17.37
N VAL A 98 19.00 -1.86 16.85
CA VAL A 98 20.22 -1.41 16.17
C VAL A 98 19.94 -0.49 14.99
N TYR A 99 18.78 -0.65 14.34
CA TYR A 99 18.36 0.17 13.20
C TYR A 99 17.99 1.61 13.59
N ALA A 100 17.79 1.90 14.89
CA ALA A 100 17.57 3.27 15.37
C ALA A 100 18.69 4.23 14.95
N SER A 101 19.92 3.72 14.84
CA SER A 101 21.08 4.52 14.40
C SER A 101 20.99 4.94 12.94
N ALA A 102 20.44 4.08 12.06
CA ALA A 102 20.24 4.41 10.66
C ALA A 102 19.23 5.55 10.50
N PHE A 103 18.12 5.49 11.22
CA PHE A 103 17.12 6.56 11.22
C PHE A 103 17.62 7.85 11.87
N ALA A 104 18.47 7.77 12.89
CA ALA A 104 19.16 8.94 13.42
C ALA A 104 20.07 9.60 12.35
N ALA A 105 20.73 8.81 11.51
CA ALA A 105 21.52 9.34 10.40
C ALA A 105 20.64 10.00 9.33
N LEU A 106 19.49 9.41 8.99
CA LEU A 106 18.52 10.03 8.07
C LEU A 106 18.03 11.40 8.56
N SER A 107 17.72 11.51 9.86
CA SER A 107 17.32 12.78 10.48
C SER A 107 18.44 13.84 10.41
N LEU A 108 19.71 13.44 10.55
CA LEU A 108 20.84 14.37 10.39
C LEU A 108 21.06 14.78 8.93
N LEU A 109 20.76 13.89 7.98
CA LEU A 109 20.95 14.12 6.54
C LEU A 109 19.83 14.94 5.92
N SER A 110 18.60 14.89 6.45
CA SER A 110 17.48 15.65 5.91
C SER A 110 17.67 17.17 6.03
N LEU A 111 18.48 17.63 6.98
CA LEU A 111 18.68 19.05 7.33
C LEU A 111 17.37 19.83 7.56
N ALA A 112 16.27 19.10 7.80
CA ALA A 112 14.92 19.62 7.97
C ALA A 112 14.35 19.10 9.29
N GLU A 113 13.60 19.96 9.98
CA GLU A 113 12.83 19.55 11.15
C GLU A 113 11.56 18.83 10.70
N ALA A 114 11.24 17.70 11.33
CA ALA A 114 9.97 17.04 11.10
C ALA A 114 8.80 17.96 11.47
N ASP A 115 7.72 17.86 10.70
CA ASP A 115 6.44 18.46 11.07
C ASP A 115 5.96 17.85 12.39
N GLN A 116 6.05 18.64 13.45
CA GLN A 116 5.73 18.23 14.83
C GLN A 116 4.26 17.87 15.02
N LYS A 117 3.36 18.39 14.16
CA LYS A 117 1.95 18.03 14.20
C LYS A 117 1.76 16.62 13.63
N LEU A 118 2.29 16.38 12.43
CA LEU A 118 2.21 15.06 11.79
C LEU A 118 2.93 13.99 12.61
N LEU A 119 4.11 14.30 13.16
CA LEU A 119 4.83 13.37 14.03
C LEU A 119 4.00 12.98 15.26
N LYS A 120 3.33 13.94 15.91
CA LYS A 120 2.44 13.63 17.05
C LYS A 120 1.25 12.78 16.65
N GLU A 121 0.64 13.06 15.50
CA GLU A 121 -0.48 12.26 14.97
C GLU A 121 -0.02 10.82 14.69
N LEU A 122 1.13 10.63 14.06
CA LEU A 122 1.75 9.32 13.82
C LEU A 122 2.04 8.59 15.14
N MET A 123 2.65 9.27 16.10
CA MET A 123 3.04 8.66 17.39
C MET A 123 1.85 8.37 18.32
N ALA A 124 0.70 9.01 18.09
CA ALA A 124 -0.54 8.74 18.82
C ALA A 124 -1.30 7.53 18.28
N ALA A 125 -1.07 7.14 17.03
CA ALA A 125 -1.63 5.92 16.47
C ALA A 125 -1.16 4.69 17.29
N PRO A 126 -2.07 3.77 17.66
CA PRO A 126 -1.69 2.58 18.39
C PRO A 126 -0.67 1.78 17.59
N GLU A 127 0.35 1.28 18.27
CA GLU A 127 1.30 0.35 17.67
C GLU A 127 0.61 -1.02 17.64
N ASP A 128 0.19 -1.46 16.45
CA ASP A 128 -0.37 -2.79 16.26
C ASP A 128 0.67 -3.83 16.72
N ASP A 129 0.29 -4.70 17.67
CA ASP A 129 1.12 -5.84 18.06
C ASP A 129 0.82 -7.00 17.10
N PRO A 130 1.74 -7.34 16.18
CA PRO A 130 1.51 -8.39 15.20
C PRO A 130 1.44 -9.80 15.80
N ASP A 131 1.77 -9.97 17.09
CA ASP A 131 1.60 -11.20 17.85
C ASP A 131 0.33 -11.22 18.72
N ASP A 132 -0.45 -10.12 18.75
CA ASP A 132 -1.74 -10.08 19.47
C ASP A 132 -2.85 -10.76 18.66
N LEU A 133 -2.97 -12.08 18.84
CA LEU A 133 -4.00 -12.91 18.22
C LEU A 133 -5.43 -12.41 18.48
N LYS A 134 -5.70 -11.75 19.61
CA LYS A 134 -7.04 -11.25 19.94
C LYS A 134 -7.39 -10.01 19.14
N ALA A 135 -6.41 -9.14 18.91
CA ALA A 135 -6.56 -7.98 18.04
C ALA A 135 -6.83 -8.42 16.60
N LEU A 136 -6.09 -9.43 16.12
CA LEU A 136 -6.32 -10.03 14.81
C LEU A 136 -7.73 -10.63 14.70
N ASP A 137 -8.14 -11.49 15.64
CA ASP A 137 -9.49 -12.09 15.62
C ASP A 137 -10.61 -11.02 15.56
N SER A 138 -10.44 -9.90 16.25
CA SER A 138 -11.42 -8.80 16.27
C SER A 138 -11.54 -8.08 14.91
N ILE A 139 -10.41 -7.82 14.25
CA ILE A 139 -10.38 -7.20 12.91
C ILE A 139 -11.07 -8.11 11.88
N TRP A 140 -10.77 -9.42 11.93
CA TRP A 140 -11.37 -10.41 11.02
C TRP A 140 -12.87 -10.61 11.24
N GLU A 141 -13.37 -10.48 12.48
CA GLU A 141 -14.80 -10.55 12.78
C GLU A 141 -15.57 -9.30 12.30
N GLU A 142 -14.98 -8.12 12.46
CA GLU A 142 -15.55 -6.83 12.00
C GLU A 142 -15.56 -6.71 10.46
N GLU A 143 -14.55 -7.24 9.78
CA GLU A 143 -14.43 -7.25 8.32
C GLU A 143 -15.16 -8.43 7.65
N THR A 144 -16.24 -8.92 8.26
CA THR A 144 -17.14 -9.87 7.60
C THR A 144 -17.88 -9.19 6.45
N VAL A 145 -17.23 -9.18 5.28
CA VAL A 145 -17.81 -8.77 4.00
C VAL A 145 -19.09 -9.57 3.77
N THR A 146 -20.22 -8.88 3.78
CA THR A 146 -21.51 -9.48 3.37
C THR A 146 -21.49 -9.67 1.85
N PHE A 147 -20.99 -10.81 1.38
CA PHE A 147 -21.21 -11.21 0.00
C PHE A 147 -22.71 -11.52 -0.19
N GLY A 148 -23.46 -10.54 -0.71
CA GLY A 148 -24.88 -10.71 -1.06
C GLY A 148 -25.80 -9.51 -0.78
N GLY A 149 -25.29 -8.37 -0.32
CA GLY A 149 -26.12 -7.22 0.09
C GLY A 149 -26.67 -6.31 -1.02
N ASN A 150 -26.43 -6.59 -2.32
CA ASN A 150 -27.04 -5.86 -3.43
C ASN A 150 -27.48 -6.82 -4.53
N ALA A 151 -28.64 -7.45 -4.33
CA ALA A 151 -29.49 -7.87 -5.43
C ALA A 151 -30.12 -6.62 -6.05
N GLY A 152 -29.35 -5.94 -6.91
CA GLY A 152 -29.76 -4.75 -7.64
C GLY A 152 -29.04 -4.66 -8.97
N GLU A 153 -29.63 -5.28 -9.99
CA GLU A 153 -29.55 -4.90 -11.42
C GLU A 153 -28.16 -4.57 -11.99
N GLY A 154 -27.35 -5.58 -12.23
CA GLY A 154 -26.11 -5.45 -13.00
C GLY A 154 -25.69 -6.78 -13.60
N ALA A 155 -26.30 -7.14 -14.74
CA ALA A 155 -26.15 -8.42 -15.42
C ALA A 155 -24.71 -8.70 -15.91
N CYS A 156 -23.84 -9.17 -15.03
CA CYS A 156 -22.60 -9.84 -15.38
C CYS A 156 -22.39 -11.05 -14.46
N GLY A 157 -23.18 -12.10 -14.71
CA GLY A 157 -23.07 -13.38 -14.01
C GLY A 157 -23.23 -14.54 -15.00
N PRO A 158 -22.96 -15.78 -14.57
CA PRO A 158 -22.95 -16.98 -15.41
C PRO A 158 -24.29 -17.22 -16.14
N ASP A 159 -25.38 -16.63 -15.66
CA ASP A 159 -26.67 -16.63 -16.35
C ASP A 159 -26.62 -15.95 -17.71
N ARG A 160 -25.85 -14.87 -17.88
CA ARG A 160 -25.73 -14.16 -19.17
C ARG A 160 -24.97 -15.00 -20.20
N LEU A 161 -24.00 -15.80 -19.75
CA LEU A 161 -23.29 -16.77 -20.60
C LEU A 161 -24.24 -17.89 -21.03
N ARG A 162 -25.04 -18.42 -20.09
CA ARG A 162 -26.07 -19.45 -20.36
C ARG A 162 -27.16 -18.97 -21.31
N THR A 163 -27.64 -17.73 -21.18
CA THR A 163 -28.63 -17.14 -22.09
C THR A 163 -28.05 -16.95 -23.49
N ARG A 164 -26.79 -16.54 -23.62
CA ARG A 164 -26.12 -16.42 -24.93
C ARG A 164 -25.88 -17.76 -25.60
N MET A 165 -25.52 -18.80 -24.86
CA MET A 165 -25.35 -20.16 -25.41
C MET A 165 -26.68 -20.73 -25.92
N ARG A 166 -27.77 -20.57 -25.16
CA ARG A 166 -29.12 -21.00 -25.60
C ARG A 166 -29.64 -20.23 -26.81
N ALA A 167 -29.26 -18.96 -26.97
CA ALA A 167 -29.62 -18.17 -28.14
C ALA A 167 -28.83 -18.57 -29.39
N ALA A 168 -27.58 -19.03 -29.23
CA ALA A 168 -26.73 -19.50 -30.31
C ALA A 168 -27.11 -20.92 -30.82
N GLU A 169 -27.78 -21.73 -29.98
CA GLU A 169 -28.23 -23.08 -30.33
C GLU A 169 -29.56 -23.12 -31.13
N ARG A 170 -30.20 -21.98 -31.39
CA ARG A 170 -31.38 -21.95 -32.28
C ARG A 170 -30.94 -21.92 -33.74
N GLN A 171 -31.16 -23.01 -34.46
CA GLN A 171 -30.99 -23.05 -35.91
C GLN A 171 -31.98 -22.10 -36.61
N PRO A 172 -31.54 -21.28 -37.58
CA PRO A 172 -32.43 -20.43 -38.36
C PRO A 172 -33.05 -21.25 -39.48
N GLY A 173 -34.23 -21.83 -39.24
CA GLY A 173 -35.01 -22.47 -40.29
C GLY A 173 -35.94 -23.56 -39.79
N ASP A 174 -37.04 -23.18 -39.13
CA ASP A 174 -38.24 -24.02 -39.14
C ASP A 174 -39.49 -23.15 -38.89
N GLY A 175 -40.45 -23.20 -39.82
CA GLY A 175 -41.81 -22.70 -39.60
C GLY A 175 -42.33 -21.57 -40.49
N ALA A 176 -42.16 -21.67 -41.81
CA ALA A 176 -43.15 -21.12 -42.73
C ALA A 176 -44.42 -22.01 -42.70
N GLY A 177 -45.63 -21.41 -42.77
CA GLY A 177 -46.83 -22.10 -43.27
C GLY A 177 -48.06 -22.23 -42.33
N SER A 178 -48.92 -21.21 -42.36
CA SER A 178 -50.35 -21.26 -42.77
C SER A 178 -51.37 -22.33 -42.26
N ILE A 179 -52.45 -21.80 -41.64
CA ILE A 179 -53.94 -22.10 -41.67
C ILE A 179 -54.48 -23.49 -41.21
N PRO A 180 -55.73 -23.62 -40.68
CA PRO A 180 -57.00 -23.33 -41.41
C PRO A 180 -58.21 -22.75 -40.62
N ASN A 181 -59.15 -22.21 -41.43
CA ASN A 181 -60.60 -21.93 -41.27
C ASN A 181 -61.14 -21.19 -40.03
#